data_AF-A0A841CYH0-F1
#
_entry.id   AF-A0A841CYH0-F1
#
_cell.length_a   1.000
_cell.length_b   1.000
_cell.length_c   1.000
_cell.angle_alpha   90.00
_cell.angle_beta   90.00
_cell.angle_gamma   90.00
#
_symmetry.space_group_name_H-M   'P 1'
#
loop_
_entity.id
_entity.type
_entity.pdbx_description
1 polymer ?
#
loop_
_entity_poly.entity_id
_entity_poly.type
_entity_poly.pdbx_seq_one_letter_code
_entity_poly.pdbx_strand_id
1 'polypeptide(L)'
;MTQSAQDCSTLLLPAPDMVAEVMDRGSALSRIASQIKADDTAYESFARACRFEPPFTGSWIHGPGEESAYLSLELAAATLGDDRYRALLADIVLSPSTAIPYDYRAMAAEKLAQVGPGEFAVPLKEIVDSFRPLLPRTAEAKINVPTDGIDHLFDIPDTVTGRLNLVIAASRAKTLESQYLLAGRILGIGDGVAAPRTEAERLISEDVGTGMVSPSDYLVPWDQEFPSGNGAALTLAELMRIVLMCPEFKLPDVTVRPILVDFYRSVLRAGGRSIIGLAAGVFHVEHGTLATPSYYYQGRDAILGKGCVIDCVGGAILQKSTFLGGGFMPILIHTHKHIRKGSEAAASERKQIHSCVFVADAGARYPMSAIGLFETVDFLGKETPYQGIRAIPHGE
;
A
#
# COMPACT_ATOMS: atom_id res chain seq x y z
N MET A 1 45.98 7.04 6.83
CA MET A 1 44.70 6.56 7.37
C MET A 1 44.13 5.56 6.37
N THR A 2 44.27 4.27 6.65
CA THR A 2 43.62 3.20 5.91
C THR A 2 42.13 3.28 6.21
N GLN A 3 41.29 3.52 5.19
CA GLN A 3 39.85 3.29 5.32
C GLN A 3 39.68 1.81 5.70
N SER A 4 39.31 1.52 6.94
CA SER A 4 38.86 0.17 7.30
C SER A 4 37.73 -0.18 6.36
N ALA A 5 37.76 -1.36 5.74
CA ALA A 5 36.68 -1.85 4.92
C ALA A 5 35.37 -1.73 5.72
N GLN A 6 34.50 -0.78 5.35
CA GLN A 6 33.18 -0.70 5.94
C GLN A 6 32.41 -1.96 5.52
N ASP A 7 31.86 -2.65 6.50
CA ASP A 7 31.03 -3.82 6.32
C ASP A 7 29.78 -3.46 5.49
N CYS A 8 29.32 -4.38 4.65
CA CYS A 8 28.14 -4.26 3.80
C CYS A 8 26.94 -3.79 4.63
N SER A 9 26.76 -4.37 5.82
CA SER A 9 25.69 -3.99 6.75
C SER A 9 25.69 -2.49 7.05
N THR A 10 26.85 -1.88 7.27
CA THR A 10 26.99 -0.44 7.55
C THR A 10 26.71 0.41 6.32
N LEU A 11 27.09 -0.07 5.13
CA LEU A 11 26.80 0.62 3.87
C LEU A 11 25.32 0.62 3.51
N LEU A 12 24.57 -0.39 3.97
CA LEU A 12 23.13 -0.52 3.71
C LEU A 12 22.25 0.26 4.70
N LEU A 13 22.74 0.59 5.88
CA LEU A 13 21.94 1.21 6.95
C LEU A 13 21.44 2.65 6.69
N PRO A 14 22.19 3.55 6.03
CA PRO A 14 21.78 4.94 5.93
C PRO A 14 20.43 5.13 5.26
N ALA A 15 19.66 6.07 5.79
CA ALA A 15 18.46 6.57 5.14
C ALA A 15 18.83 7.37 3.86
N PRO A 16 17.94 7.43 2.84
CA PRO A 16 18.22 8.10 1.57
C PRO A 16 18.76 9.53 1.68
N ASP A 17 18.25 10.31 2.62
CA ASP A 17 18.63 11.70 2.88
C ASP A 17 19.99 11.86 3.58
N MET A 18 20.45 10.81 4.26
CA MET A 18 21.74 10.80 4.96
C MET A 18 22.89 10.26 4.09
N VAL A 19 22.60 9.63 2.94
CA VAL A 19 23.62 8.95 2.13
C VAL A 19 24.77 9.88 1.77
N ALA A 20 24.46 11.07 1.23
CA ALA A 20 25.47 12.02 0.78
C ALA A 20 26.34 12.60 1.92
N GLU A 21 25.83 12.55 3.16
CA GLU A 21 26.56 13.01 4.34
C GLU A 21 27.52 11.93 4.87
N VAL A 22 27.18 10.65 4.66
CA VAL A 22 27.87 9.51 5.25
C VAL A 22 28.82 8.82 4.26
N MET A 23 28.51 8.83 2.95
CA MET A 23 29.30 8.13 1.93
C MET A 23 29.10 8.68 0.51
N ASP A 24 30.10 8.46 -0.35
CA ASP A 24 29.95 8.63 -1.79
C ASP A 24 29.13 7.47 -2.38
N ARG A 25 28.03 7.78 -3.09
CA ARG A 25 27.08 6.78 -3.60
C ARG A 25 27.74 5.81 -4.57
N GLY A 26 28.53 6.28 -5.53
CA GLY A 26 29.17 5.42 -6.54
C GLY A 26 30.19 4.46 -5.93
N SER A 27 30.99 4.96 -4.98
CA SER A 27 31.94 4.15 -4.22
C SER A 27 31.23 3.12 -3.34
N ALA A 28 30.12 3.49 -2.69
CA ALA A 28 29.32 2.58 -1.87
C ALA A 28 28.70 1.46 -2.71
N LEU A 29 28.10 1.78 -3.86
CA LEU A 29 27.56 0.78 -4.81
C LEU A 29 28.64 -0.22 -5.24
N SER A 30 29.80 0.29 -5.66
CA SER A 30 30.92 -0.56 -6.10
C SER A 30 31.39 -1.50 -4.99
N ARG A 31 31.43 -1.02 -3.74
CA ARG A 31 31.82 -1.82 -2.58
C ARG A 31 30.78 -2.87 -2.23
N ILE A 32 29.50 -2.50 -2.15
CA ILE A 32 28.40 -3.44 -1.91
C ILE A 32 28.44 -4.54 -2.97
N ALA A 33 28.49 -4.18 -4.25
CA ALA A 33 28.54 -5.11 -5.36
C ALA A 33 29.74 -6.07 -5.30
N SER A 34 30.91 -5.59 -4.88
CA SER A 34 32.08 -6.43 -4.70
C SER A 34 31.95 -7.37 -3.49
N GLN A 35 31.38 -6.91 -2.39
CA GLN A 35 31.26 -7.69 -1.15
C GLN A 35 30.22 -8.80 -1.29
N ILE A 36 29.03 -8.51 -1.84
CA ILE A 36 27.97 -9.53 -2.00
C ILE A 36 28.35 -10.68 -2.94
N LYS A 37 29.32 -10.46 -3.85
CA LYS A 37 29.90 -11.50 -4.70
C LYS A 37 30.89 -12.40 -3.98
N ALA A 38 31.62 -11.85 -3.02
CA ALA A 38 32.80 -12.49 -2.43
C ALA A 38 32.57 -13.03 -1.01
N ASP A 39 31.54 -12.55 -0.31
CA ASP A 39 31.28 -12.84 1.10
C ASP A 39 29.80 -13.18 1.32
N ASP A 40 29.54 -14.37 1.85
CA ASP A 40 28.20 -14.85 2.17
C ASP A 40 27.55 -14.03 3.29
N THR A 41 28.31 -13.46 4.22
CA THR A 41 27.78 -12.57 5.27
C THR A 41 27.26 -11.27 4.67
N ALA A 42 27.98 -10.73 3.68
CA ALA A 42 27.55 -9.55 2.93
C ALA A 42 26.31 -9.84 2.08
N TYR A 43 26.26 -11.01 1.43
CA TYR A 43 25.07 -11.49 0.73
C TYR A 43 23.87 -11.58 1.67
N GLU A 44 24.00 -12.22 2.83
CA GLU A 44 22.90 -12.33 3.79
C GLU A 44 22.40 -10.97 4.29
N SER A 45 23.31 -10.03 4.57
CA SER A 45 22.93 -8.66 4.95
C SER A 45 22.14 -7.96 3.83
N PHE A 46 22.58 -8.13 2.58
CA PHE A 46 21.88 -7.60 1.41
C PHE A 46 20.52 -8.28 1.18
N ALA A 47 20.43 -9.60 1.36
CA ALA A 47 19.18 -10.35 1.22
C ALA A 47 18.16 -9.92 2.28
N ARG A 48 18.59 -9.72 3.53
CA ARG A 48 17.77 -9.14 4.60
C ARG A 48 17.29 -7.73 4.26
N ALA A 49 18.17 -6.90 3.67
CA ALA A 49 17.77 -5.60 3.18
C ALA A 49 16.68 -5.70 2.11
N CYS A 50 16.86 -6.56 1.10
CA CYS A 50 15.88 -6.80 0.04
C CYS A 50 14.53 -7.34 0.54
N ARG A 51 14.51 -8.03 1.70
CA ARG A 51 13.28 -8.47 2.38
C ARG A 51 12.69 -7.43 3.34
N PHE A 52 13.24 -6.21 3.35
CA PHE A 52 12.85 -5.11 4.24
C PHE A 52 12.89 -5.52 5.72
N GLU A 53 13.85 -6.34 6.11
CA GLU A 53 13.99 -6.74 7.51
C GLU A 53 14.64 -5.63 8.34
N PRO A 54 14.23 -5.42 9.60
CA PRO A 54 14.97 -4.55 10.52
C PRO A 54 16.44 -4.98 10.63
N PRO A 55 17.41 -4.04 10.60
CA PRO A 55 17.27 -2.58 10.60
C PRO A 55 17.19 -1.91 9.20
N PHE A 56 17.05 -2.67 8.12
CA PHE A 56 17.20 -2.19 6.73
C PHE A 56 15.88 -1.72 6.07
N THR A 57 14.79 -1.60 6.83
CA THR A 57 13.48 -1.15 6.32
C THR A 57 13.53 0.23 5.66
N GLY A 58 14.44 1.10 6.11
CA GLY A 58 14.67 2.44 5.59
C GLY A 58 15.93 2.57 4.72
N SER A 59 16.51 1.46 4.27
CA SER A 59 17.76 1.48 3.50
C SER A 59 17.63 2.30 2.21
N TRP A 60 18.66 3.08 1.89
CA TRP A 60 18.74 3.84 0.65
C TRP A 60 18.75 2.99 -0.63
N ILE A 61 19.09 1.70 -0.56
CA ILE A 61 19.03 0.80 -1.73
C ILE A 61 17.59 0.55 -2.18
N HIS A 62 16.60 0.90 -1.36
CA HIS A 62 15.19 0.87 -1.76
C HIS A 62 14.81 2.03 -2.65
N GLY A 63 15.69 3.02 -2.86
CA GLY A 63 15.50 4.13 -3.79
C GLY A 63 15.51 3.71 -5.27
N PRO A 64 15.28 4.65 -6.20
CA PRO A 64 15.34 4.36 -7.63
C PRO A 64 16.77 4.02 -8.09
N GLY A 65 16.87 3.02 -8.96
CA GLY A 65 18.05 2.68 -9.74
C GLY A 65 18.08 3.42 -11.08
N GLU A 66 19.01 3.05 -11.96
CA GLU A 66 19.09 3.59 -13.32
C GLU A 66 18.06 2.91 -14.25
N GLU A 67 17.83 1.61 -14.07
CA GLU A 67 16.96 0.78 -14.92
C GLU A 67 15.71 0.27 -14.20
N SER A 68 15.67 0.42 -12.87
CA SER A 68 14.61 -0.10 -12.01
C SER A 68 14.06 0.97 -11.07
N ALA A 69 12.77 0.86 -10.73
CA ALA A 69 12.17 1.66 -9.66
C ALA A 69 12.80 1.38 -8.27
N TYR A 70 13.57 0.29 -8.16
CA TYR A 70 14.29 -0.14 -6.96
C TYR A 70 15.72 -0.56 -7.29
N LEU A 71 16.68 0.18 -6.75
CA LEU A 71 18.12 -0.06 -6.88
C LEU A 71 18.51 -1.42 -6.30
N SER A 72 17.85 -1.91 -5.25
CA SER A 72 18.11 -3.23 -4.68
C SER A 72 17.89 -4.37 -5.69
N LEU A 73 16.83 -4.31 -6.52
CA LEU A 73 16.59 -5.32 -7.56
C LEU A 73 17.60 -5.22 -8.71
N GLU A 74 18.02 -4.01 -9.05
CA GLU A 74 19.05 -3.75 -10.06
C GLU A 74 20.41 -4.28 -9.61
N LEU A 75 20.80 -3.98 -8.36
CA LEU A 75 22.00 -4.51 -7.73
C LEU A 75 21.98 -6.03 -7.70
N ALA A 76 20.86 -6.64 -7.29
CA ALA A 76 20.73 -8.09 -7.28
C ALA A 76 20.97 -8.70 -8.68
N ALA A 77 20.34 -8.14 -9.72
CA ALA A 77 20.49 -8.62 -11.09
C ALA A 77 21.92 -8.45 -11.64
N ALA A 78 22.59 -7.34 -11.30
CA ALA A 78 23.94 -7.06 -11.79
C ALA A 78 25.05 -7.85 -11.08
N THR A 79 24.75 -8.42 -9.91
CA THR A 79 25.80 -8.92 -9.00
C THR A 79 25.66 -10.38 -8.62
N LEU A 80 24.45 -10.92 -8.54
CA LEU A 80 24.23 -12.29 -8.13
C LEU A 80 24.28 -13.22 -9.35
N GLY A 81 24.87 -14.41 -9.17
CA GLY A 81 24.72 -15.49 -10.15
C GLY A 81 23.28 -16.01 -10.17
N ASP A 82 22.90 -16.66 -11.28
CA ASP A 82 21.52 -17.06 -11.57
C ASP A 82 20.79 -17.75 -10.40
N ASP A 83 21.45 -18.69 -9.71
CA ASP A 83 20.81 -19.43 -8.62
C ASP A 83 20.57 -18.56 -7.37
N ARG A 84 21.55 -17.73 -6.97
CA ARG A 84 21.38 -16.79 -5.85
C ARG A 84 20.38 -15.69 -6.19
N TYR A 85 20.38 -15.22 -7.43
CA TYR A 85 19.40 -14.24 -7.90
C TYR A 85 17.99 -14.81 -7.86
N ARG A 86 17.79 -16.02 -8.42
CA ARG A 86 16.51 -16.73 -8.39
C ARG A 86 16.02 -16.95 -6.95
N ALA A 87 16.91 -17.41 -6.06
CA ALA A 87 16.59 -17.62 -4.65
C ALA A 87 16.16 -16.31 -3.97
N LEU A 88 16.89 -15.22 -4.17
CA LEU A 88 16.53 -13.92 -3.60
C LEU A 88 15.17 -13.41 -4.09
N LEU A 89 14.87 -13.56 -5.38
CA LEU A 89 13.57 -13.17 -5.94
C LEU A 89 12.43 -14.02 -5.35
N ALA A 90 12.62 -15.33 -5.25
CA ALA A 90 11.67 -16.23 -4.62
C ALA A 90 11.45 -15.89 -3.14
N ASP A 91 12.51 -15.60 -2.40
CA ASP A 91 12.47 -15.14 -1.02
C ASP A 91 11.63 -13.87 -0.86
N ILE A 92 11.78 -12.88 -1.74
CA ILE A 92 10.98 -11.64 -1.70
C ILE A 92 9.50 -11.93 -1.92
N VAL A 93 9.18 -12.79 -2.90
CA VAL A 93 7.81 -13.17 -3.25
C VAL A 93 7.14 -13.98 -2.15
N LEU A 94 7.85 -14.97 -1.60
CA LEU A 94 7.35 -15.90 -0.57
C LEU A 94 7.48 -15.35 0.85
N SER A 95 8.15 -14.22 1.05
CA SER A 95 8.38 -13.65 2.38
C SER A 95 7.07 -13.25 3.06
N PRO A 96 6.82 -13.69 4.31
CA PRO A 96 5.65 -13.29 5.09
C PRO A 96 5.79 -11.86 5.67
N SER A 97 6.86 -11.15 5.34
CA SER A 97 7.09 -9.78 5.80
C SER A 97 6.00 -8.83 5.30
N THR A 98 5.41 -8.10 6.23
CA THR A 98 4.43 -7.02 5.97
C THR A 98 5.10 -5.70 5.56
N ALA A 99 6.42 -5.60 5.75
CA ALA A 99 7.18 -4.40 5.42
C ALA A 99 7.47 -4.26 3.92
N ILE A 100 7.44 -5.37 3.17
CA ILE A 100 7.72 -5.41 1.73
C ILE A 100 6.55 -4.78 0.97
N PRO A 101 6.74 -3.67 0.23
CA PRO A 101 5.70 -3.06 -0.58
C PRO A 101 5.19 -4.01 -1.68
N TYR A 102 3.89 -3.93 -1.99
CA TYR A 102 3.26 -4.83 -2.96
C TYR A 102 3.87 -4.70 -4.37
N ASP A 103 4.15 -3.47 -4.82
CA ASP A 103 4.74 -3.20 -6.12
C ASP A 103 6.19 -3.71 -6.22
N TYR A 104 6.98 -3.57 -5.15
CA TYR A 104 8.32 -4.17 -5.07
C TYR A 104 8.27 -5.69 -5.20
N ARG A 105 7.35 -6.33 -4.45
CA ARG A 105 7.14 -7.78 -4.53
C ARG A 105 6.71 -8.22 -5.93
N ALA A 106 5.87 -7.45 -6.59
CA ALA A 106 5.41 -7.74 -7.94
C ALA A 106 6.53 -7.58 -8.99
N MET A 107 7.42 -6.58 -8.86
CA MET A 107 8.60 -6.46 -9.70
C MET A 107 9.56 -7.64 -9.51
N ALA A 108 9.75 -8.10 -8.27
CA ALA A 108 10.52 -9.32 -8.00
C ALA A 108 9.84 -10.57 -8.61
N ALA A 109 8.51 -10.67 -8.53
CA ALA A 109 7.74 -11.74 -9.15
C ALA A 109 7.89 -11.76 -10.68
N GLU A 110 7.88 -10.58 -11.32
CA GLU A 110 8.07 -10.44 -12.77
C GLU A 110 9.44 -10.95 -13.19
N LYS A 111 10.49 -10.57 -12.45
CA LYS A 111 11.84 -11.07 -12.68
C LYS A 111 11.95 -12.57 -12.44
N LEU A 112 11.31 -13.10 -11.39
CA LEU A 112 11.31 -14.53 -11.11
C LEU A 112 10.65 -15.35 -12.23
N ALA A 113 9.52 -14.85 -12.76
CA ALA A 113 8.86 -15.47 -13.89
C ALA A 113 9.72 -15.45 -15.16
N GLN A 114 10.46 -14.36 -15.40
CA GLN A 114 11.38 -14.22 -16.54
C GLN A 114 12.56 -15.20 -16.48
N VAL A 115 13.19 -15.36 -15.31
CA VAL A 115 14.34 -16.28 -15.13
C VAL A 115 13.90 -17.74 -14.91
N GLY A 116 12.62 -17.95 -14.63
CA GLY A 116 12.02 -19.25 -14.31
C GLY A 116 12.10 -19.58 -12.81
N PRO A 117 10.99 -20.04 -12.19
CA PRO A 117 10.93 -20.30 -10.75
C PRO A 117 11.79 -21.50 -10.29
N GLY A 118 12.16 -22.42 -11.19
CA GLY A 118 13.03 -23.55 -10.86
C GLY A 118 12.47 -24.40 -9.70
N GLU A 119 13.32 -24.67 -8.70
CA GLU A 119 12.93 -25.42 -7.49
C GLU A 119 11.85 -24.73 -6.65
N PHE A 120 11.68 -23.40 -6.79
CA PHE A 120 10.69 -22.63 -6.04
C PHE A 120 9.26 -22.78 -6.58
N ALA A 121 9.08 -23.48 -7.71
CA ALA A 121 7.74 -23.77 -8.23
C ALA A 121 6.87 -24.57 -7.24
N VAL A 122 7.48 -25.45 -6.42
CA VAL A 122 6.75 -26.23 -5.41
C VAL A 122 6.28 -25.34 -4.25
N PRO A 123 7.13 -24.57 -3.55
CA PRO A 123 6.68 -23.59 -2.55
C PRO A 123 5.63 -22.59 -3.06
N LEU A 124 5.80 -22.08 -4.28
CA LEU A 124 4.81 -21.18 -4.89
C LEU A 124 3.45 -21.88 -5.04
N LYS A 125 3.46 -23.15 -5.47
CA LYS A 125 2.24 -23.94 -5.63
C LYS A 125 1.59 -24.23 -4.28
N GLU A 126 2.36 -24.51 -3.24
CA GLU A 126 1.83 -24.71 -1.88
C GLU A 126 1.11 -23.46 -1.36
N ILE A 127 1.64 -22.26 -1.61
CA ILE A 127 0.95 -21.00 -1.28
C ILE A 127 -0.38 -20.89 -2.04
N VAL A 128 -0.38 -21.18 -3.34
CA VAL A 128 -1.60 -21.14 -4.17
C VAL A 128 -2.66 -22.13 -3.68
N ASP A 129 -2.26 -23.37 -3.39
CA ASP A 129 -3.17 -24.45 -3.01
C ASP A 129 -3.69 -24.31 -1.57
N SER A 130 -2.96 -23.61 -0.68
CA SER A 130 -3.32 -23.46 0.74
C SER A 130 -4.05 -22.16 1.08
N PHE A 131 -4.06 -21.17 0.19
CA PHE A 131 -4.67 -19.87 0.45
C PHE A 131 -6.19 -19.97 0.68
N ARG A 132 -6.67 -19.27 1.71
CA ARG A 132 -8.10 -19.15 2.02
C ARG A 132 -8.50 -17.67 1.93
N PRO A 133 -9.40 -17.30 1.01
CA PRO A 133 -9.81 -15.90 0.87
C PRO A 133 -10.59 -15.44 2.09
N LEU A 134 -10.37 -14.18 2.48
CA LEU A 134 -11.22 -13.50 3.45
C LEU A 134 -12.57 -13.19 2.81
N LEU A 135 -13.65 -13.43 3.55
CA LEU A 135 -15.01 -13.26 3.05
C LEU A 135 -15.53 -11.84 3.36
N PRO A 136 -16.41 -11.29 2.51
CA PRO A 136 -17.11 -10.05 2.83
C PRO A 136 -18.21 -10.29 3.87
N ARG A 137 -18.53 -9.25 4.65
CA ARG A 137 -19.67 -9.25 5.55
C ARG A 137 -20.96 -9.44 4.74
N THR A 138 -21.79 -10.38 5.18
CA THR A 138 -23.05 -10.70 4.48
C THR A 138 -24.03 -9.53 4.54
N ALA A 139 -24.90 -9.42 3.53
CA ALA A 139 -25.95 -8.40 3.51
C ALA A 139 -26.89 -8.51 4.72
N GLU A 140 -27.21 -9.73 5.15
CA GLU A 140 -28.01 -9.99 6.36
C GLU A 140 -27.32 -9.44 7.61
N ALA A 141 -26.02 -9.70 7.78
CA ALA A 141 -25.26 -9.17 8.90
C ALA A 141 -25.24 -7.63 8.89
N LYS A 142 -25.11 -7.00 7.72
CA LYS A 142 -25.18 -5.53 7.57
C LYS A 142 -26.54 -4.95 7.93
N ILE A 143 -27.64 -5.60 7.51
CA ILE A 143 -29.01 -5.16 7.82
C ILE A 143 -29.27 -5.21 9.33
N ASN A 144 -28.71 -6.20 10.01
CA ASN A 144 -28.89 -6.42 11.44
C ASN A 144 -27.99 -5.51 12.31
N VAL A 145 -27.16 -4.65 11.71
CA VAL A 145 -26.40 -3.63 12.44
C VAL A 145 -27.37 -2.56 12.94
N PRO A 146 -27.47 -2.31 14.27
CA PRO A 146 -28.60 -1.59 14.85
C PRO A 146 -28.57 -0.05 14.73
N THR A 147 -27.99 0.55 13.67
CA THR A 147 -27.93 2.04 13.53
C THR A 147 -28.07 2.61 12.13
N ASP A 148 -28.11 3.95 12.08
CA ASP A 148 -28.32 4.81 10.91
C ASP A 148 -27.02 5.33 10.24
N GLY A 149 -25.86 4.73 10.54
CA GLY A 149 -24.64 4.84 9.71
C GLY A 149 -23.61 5.91 10.11
N ILE A 150 -23.86 6.71 11.15
CA ILE A 150 -22.93 7.77 11.60
C ILE A 150 -22.15 7.38 12.87
N ASP A 151 -22.76 6.63 13.79
CA ASP A 151 -22.15 6.27 15.08
C ASP A 151 -21.42 4.90 15.04
N HIS A 152 -20.26 4.82 15.71
CA HIS A 152 -19.41 3.62 15.78
C HIS A 152 -20.00 2.55 16.72
N LEU A 153 -20.18 1.30 16.25
CA LEU A 153 -20.81 0.22 17.04
C LEU A 153 -20.06 -1.10 17.05
N PHE A 154 -18.92 -1.16 16.38
CA PHE A 154 -18.06 -2.32 16.54
C PHE A 154 -17.26 -2.15 17.82
N ASP A 155 -17.14 -3.23 18.58
CA ASP A 155 -16.34 -3.23 19.81
C ASP A 155 -14.88 -2.93 19.47
N ILE A 156 -14.40 -1.77 19.90
CA ILE A 156 -13.00 -1.39 19.80
C ILE A 156 -12.29 -1.97 21.03
N PRO A 157 -11.20 -2.76 20.88
CA PRO A 157 -10.46 -3.24 22.03
C PRO A 157 -10.02 -2.09 22.94
N ASP A 158 -10.23 -2.21 24.25
CA ASP A 158 -9.91 -1.16 25.22
C ASP A 158 -8.40 -0.90 25.35
N THR A 159 -7.57 -1.90 25.03
CA THR A 159 -6.11 -1.83 25.16
C THR A 159 -5.43 -1.44 23.85
N VAL A 160 -4.36 -0.63 23.94
CA VAL A 160 -3.48 -0.31 22.80
C VAL A 160 -2.97 -1.60 22.16
N THR A 161 -2.48 -2.55 22.95
CA THR A 161 -2.00 -3.85 22.47
C THR A 161 -3.07 -4.62 21.69
N GLY A 162 -4.32 -4.63 22.15
CA GLY A 162 -5.43 -5.27 21.44
C GLY A 162 -5.65 -4.65 20.06
N ARG A 163 -5.61 -3.32 19.96
CA ARG A 163 -5.77 -2.59 18.69
C ARG A 163 -4.59 -2.80 17.74
N LEU A 164 -3.36 -2.78 18.25
CA LEU A 164 -2.17 -3.10 17.46
C LEU A 164 -2.21 -4.53 16.91
N ASN A 165 -2.67 -5.50 17.71
CA ASN A 165 -2.79 -6.89 17.28
C ASN A 165 -3.79 -7.07 16.14
N LEU A 166 -4.91 -6.33 16.14
CA LEU A 166 -5.85 -6.33 15.02
C LEU A 166 -5.19 -5.86 13.72
N VAL A 167 -4.47 -4.74 13.79
CA VAL A 167 -3.76 -4.14 12.65
C VAL A 167 -2.69 -5.11 12.13
N ILE A 168 -1.88 -5.70 13.01
CA ILE A 168 -0.86 -6.69 12.63
C ILE A 168 -1.48 -7.93 11.98
N ALA A 169 -2.59 -8.44 12.54
CA ALA A 169 -3.28 -9.60 11.99
C ALA A 169 -3.83 -9.33 10.58
N ALA A 170 -4.42 -8.15 10.36
CA ALA A 170 -4.89 -7.72 9.05
C ALA A 170 -3.75 -7.61 8.04
N SER A 171 -2.61 -7.00 8.43
CA SER A 171 -1.42 -6.92 7.57
C SER A 171 -0.93 -8.32 7.16
N ARG A 172 -0.85 -9.26 8.10
CA ARG A 172 -0.45 -10.65 7.81
C ARG A 172 -1.40 -11.32 6.83
N ALA A 173 -2.71 -11.21 7.04
CA ALA A 173 -3.70 -11.82 6.15
C ALA A 173 -3.61 -11.27 4.72
N LYS A 174 -3.46 -9.95 4.54
CA LYS A 174 -3.33 -9.32 3.22
C LYS A 174 -1.96 -9.53 2.57
N THR A 175 -0.92 -9.76 3.38
CA THR A 175 0.37 -10.24 2.86
C THR A 175 0.24 -11.63 2.26
N LEU A 176 -0.46 -12.57 2.91
CA LEU A 176 -0.73 -13.91 2.35
C LEU A 176 -1.52 -13.83 1.04
N GLU A 177 -2.54 -12.97 0.98
CA GLU A 177 -3.28 -12.73 -0.27
C GLU A 177 -2.37 -12.19 -1.39
N SER A 178 -1.46 -11.29 -1.05
CA SER A 178 -0.49 -10.75 -2.02
C SER A 178 0.48 -11.82 -2.53
N GLN A 179 0.92 -12.73 -1.64
CA GLN A 179 1.74 -13.89 -2.04
C GLN A 179 0.96 -14.83 -2.96
N TYR A 180 -0.29 -15.15 -2.60
CA TYR A 180 -1.18 -15.98 -3.40
C TYR A 180 -1.35 -15.43 -4.83
N LEU A 181 -1.68 -14.13 -4.96
CA LEU A 181 -1.87 -13.50 -6.26
C LEU A 181 -0.62 -13.57 -7.13
N LEU A 182 0.54 -13.22 -6.56
CA LEU A 182 1.81 -13.19 -7.31
C LEU A 182 2.33 -14.60 -7.63
N ALA A 183 2.19 -15.55 -6.69
CA ALA A 183 2.56 -16.94 -6.93
C ALA A 183 1.70 -17.58 -8.04
N GLY A 184 0.39 -17.33 -8.04
CA GLY A 184 -0.50 -17.76 -9.12
C GLY A 184 -0.05 -17.20 -10.48
N ARG A 185 0.26 -15.90 -10.56
CA ARG A 185 0.74 -15.25 -11.79
C ARG A 185 2.09 -15.79 -12.27
N ILE A 186 3.05 -16.04 -11.36
CA ILE A 186 4.34 -16.66 -11.72
C ILE A 186 4.14 -18.06 -12.30
N LEU A 187 3.23 -18.84 -11.72
CA LEU A 187 2.95 -20.22 -12.15
C LEU A 187 1.99 -20.31 -13.35
N GLY A 188 1.40 -19.20 -13.79
CA GLY A 188 0.34 -19.20 -14.80
C GLY A 188 -0.96 -19.88 -14.34
N ILE A 189 -1.25 -19.85 -13.03
CA ILE A 189 -2.44 -20.43 -12.41
C ILE A 189 -3.40 -19.31 -12.01
N GLY A 190 -4.67 -19.46 -12.38
CA GLY A 190 -5.73 -18.48 -12.08
C GLY A 190 -5.88 -17.42 -13.17
N ASP A 191 -6.52 -16.31 -12.82
CA ASP A 191 -6.75 -15.20 -13.75
C ASP A 191 -5.45 -14.41 -13.98
N GLY A 192 -5.11 -14.21 -15.25
CA GLY A 192 -4.00 -13.35 -15.64
C GLY A 192 -4.28 -11.87 -15.33
N VAL A 193 -3.26 -11.03 -15.51
CA VAL A 193 -3.42 -9.58 -15.41
C VAL A 193 -4.25 -9.07 -16.59
N ALA A 194 -5.46 -8.59 -16.31
CA ALA A 194 -6.35 -8.05 -17.32
C ALA A 194 -5.87 -6.68 -17.81
N ALA A 195 -6.13 -6.38 -19.09
CA ALA A 195 -5.89 -5.04 -19.63
C ALA A 195 -6.83 -4.01 -18.97
N PRO A 196 -6.36 -2.77 -18.74
CA PRO A 196 -7.17 -1.72 -18.14
C PRO A 196 -8.36 -1.36 -19.04
N ARG A 197 -9.53 -1.25 -18.43
CA ARG A 197 -10.81 -0.93 -19.10
C ARG A 197 -11.25 0.50 -18.83
N THR A 198 -10.89 1.03 -17.67
CA THR A 198 -11.30 2.35 -17.21
C THR A 198 -10.11 3.30 -17.18
N GLU A 199 -10.37 4.62 -17.14
CA GLU A 199 -9.31 5.61 -16.95
C GLU A 199 -8.60 5.41 -15.60
N ALA A 200 -9.33 5.04 -14.55
CA ALA A 200 -8.77 4.71 -13.24
C ALA A 200 -7.76 3.55 -13.34
N GLU A 201 -8.15 2.48 -14.04
CA GLU A 201 -7.31 1.30 -14.24
C GLU A 201 -6.06 1.63 -15.07
N ARG A 202 -6.21 2.44 -16.12
CA ARG A 202 -5.10 2.89 -16.97
C ARG A 202 -4.06 3.64 -16.14
N LEU A 203 -4.49 4.58 -15.30
CA LEU A 203 -3.59 5.37 -14.45
C LEU A 203 -2.78 4.52 -13.47
N ILE A 204 -3.40 3.47 -12.92
CA ILE A 204 -2.73 2.53 -12.01
C ILE A 204 -1.73 1.66 -12.78
N SER A 205 -2.15 1.08 -13.91
CA SER A 205 -1.29 0.24 -14.75
C SER A 205 -0.05 0.98 -15.25
N GLU A 206 -0.20 2.23 -15.68
CA GLU A 206 0.91 3.05 -16.16
C GLU A 206 1.90 3.42 -15.04
N ASP A 207 1.41 3.64 -13.82
CA ASP A 207 2.26 4.08 -12.71
C ASP A 207 2.97 2.92 -12.00
N VAL A 208 2.33 1.75 -11.86
CA VAL A 208 2.91 0.60 -11.14
C VAL A 208 4.16 0.05 -11.82
N GLY A 209 4.17 0.01 -13.16
CA GLY A 209 5.36 -0.30 -13.97
C GLY A 209 5.79 -1.77 -13.98
N THR A 210 4.85 -2.72 -13.83
CA THR A 210 5.12 -4.17 -13.91
C THR A 210 3.92 -4.92 -14.49
N GLY A 211 4.16 -5.97 -15.26
CA GLY A 211 3.11 -6.83 -15.82
C GLY A 211 2.49 -7.80 -14.81
N MET A 212 2.97 -7.80 -13.56
CA MET A 212 2.50 -8.68 -12.51
C MET A 212 1.37 -8.10 -11.64
N VAL A 213 0.95 -6.86 -11.86
CA VAL A 213 -0.10 -6.19 -11.06
C VAL A 213 -1.31 -5.87 -11.93
N SER A 214 -2.49 -6.29 -11.47
CA SER A 214 -3.76 -5.89 -12.04
C SER A 214 -4.29 -4.63 -11.33
N PRO A 215 -4.91 -3.68 -12.04
CA PRO A 215 -5.61 -2.57 -11.39
C PRO A 215 -6.66 -3.02 -10.37
N SER A 216 -7.30 -4.17 -10.60
CA SER A 216 -8.25 -4.77 -9.65
C SER A 216 -7.61 -5.14 -8.31
N ASP A 217 -6.29 -5.29 -8.24
CA ASP A 217 -5.57 -5.49 -6.98
C ASP A 217 -5.66 -4.25 -6.09
N TYR A 218 -5.95 -3.07 -6.63
CA TYR A 218 -6.13 -1.84 -5.85
C TYR A 218 -7.60 -1.52 -5.58
N LEU A 219 -8.52 -2.40 -5.99
CA LEU A 219 -9.92 -2.31 -5.61
C LEU A 219 -10.08 -2.82 -4.18
N VAL A 220 -10.47 -1.93 -3.26
CA VAL A 220 -10.52 -2.24 -1.83
C VAL A 220 -11.92 -2.71 -1.44
N PRO A 221 -12.11 -3.98 -1.04
CA PRO A 221 -13.38 -4.46 -0.52
C PRO A 221 -13.55 -4.00 0.94
N TRP A 222 -14.23 -2.87 1.13
CA TRP A 222 -14.37 -2.24 2.44
C TRP A 222 -15.11 -3.09 3.49
N ASP A 223 -15.96 -4.01 3.04
CA ASP A 223 -16.71 -4.96 3.87
C ASP A 223 -16.00 -6.30 4.07
N GLN A 224 -14.76 -6.45 3.59
CA GLN A 224 -13.97 -7.67 3.83
C GLN A 224 -13.72 -7.85 5.31
N GLU A 225 -14.09 -9.01 5.85
CA GLU A 225 -13.98 -9.31 7.27
C GLU A 225 -12.64 -9.93 7.64
N PHE A 226 -12.08 -9.43 8.75
CA PHE A 226 -10.86 -9.91 9.37
C PHE A 226 -11.21 -10.63 10.67
N PRO A 227 -10.76 -11.88 10.84
CA PRO A 227 -11.00 -12.61 12.07
C PRO A 227 -10.33 -11.90 13.25
N SER A 228 -11.07 -11.67 14.33
CA SER A 228 -10.53 -11.17 15.58
C SER A 228 -10.49 -12.28 16.63
N GLY A 229 -9.49 -12.26 17.50
CA GLY A 229 -9.36 -13.22 18.61
C GLY A 229 -10.49 -13.14 19.65
N ASN A 230 -11.32 -12.08 19.60
CA ASN A 230 -12.39 -11.82 20.55
C ASN A 230 -13.78 -12.25 20.01
N GLY A 231 -13.84 -12.89 18.83
CA GLY A 231 -15.06 -13.49 18.30
C GLY A 231 -15.91 -12.59 17.39
N ALA A 232 -15.69 -11.28 17.37
CA ALA A 232 -16.36 -10.36 16.43
C ALA A 232 -15.42 -10.02 15.26
N ALA A 233 -15.77 -10.43 14.04
CA ALA A 233 -14.99 -10.07 12.86
C ALA A 233 -15.18 -8.58 12.54
N LEU A 234 -14.07 -7.88 12.28
CA LEU A 234 -14.10 -6.46 11.88
C LEU A 234 -13.91 -6.36 10.37
N THR A 235 -14.67 -5.49 9.73
CA THR A 235 -14.47 -5.16 8.32
C THR A 235 -13.25 -4.25 8.14
N LEU A 236 -12.75 -4.16 6.91
CA LEU A 236 -11.69 -3.22 6.57
C LEU A 236 -12.07 -1.77 6.91
N ALA A 237 -13.30 -1.35 6.60
CA ALA A 237 -13.78 -0.02 6.94
C ALA A 237 -13.71 0.27 8.45
N GLU A 238 -14.08 -0.70 9.27
CA GLU A 238 -14.03 -0.60 10.74
C GLU A 238 -12.58 -0.54 11.25
N LEU A 239 -11.67 -1.36 10.70
CA LEU A 239 -10.25 -1.31 11.03
C LEU A 239 -9.62 0.04 10.68
N MET A 240 -9.94 0.61 9.52
CA MET A 240 -9.47 1.94 9.13
C MET A 240 -9.96 3.02 10.10
N ARG A 241 -11.21 2.92 10.58
CA ARG A 241 -11.74 3.82 11.60
C ARG A 241 -10.98 3.69 12.92
N ILE A 242 -10.62 2.48 13.36
CA ILE A 242 -9.76 2.29 14.56
C ILE A 242 -8.44 3.03 14.38
N VAL A 243 -7.78 2.84 13.24
CA VAL A 243 -6.50 3.50 12.93
C VAL A 243 -6.63 5.03 12.95
N LEU A 244 -7.72 5.58 12.43
CA LEU A 244 -7.95 7.03 12.40
C LEU A 244 -8.42 7.62 13.73
N MET A 245 -9.09 6.86 14.59
CA MET A 245 -9.64 7.39 15.85
C MET A 245 -8.64 7.28 17.00
N CYS A 246 -7.91 6.17 17.07
CA CYS A 246 -7.08 5.84 18.24
C CYS A 246 -5.78 6.67 18.28
N PRO A 247 -5.45 7.33 19.41
CA PRO A 247 -4.33 8.27 19.51
C PRO A 247 -2.95 7.67 19.17
N GLU A 248 -2.71 6.41 19.49
CA GLU A 248 -1.40 5.75 19.28
C GLU A 248 -0.93 5.81 17.82
N PHE A 249 -1.84 5.76 16.85
CA PHE A 249 -1.50 5.80 15.42
C PHE A 249 -1.19 7.23 14.92
N LYS A 250 -1.51 8.25 15.72
CA LYS A 250 -1.30 9.66 15.41
C LYS A 250 0.02 10.22 15.94
N LEU A 251 0.67 9.48 16.84
CA LEU A 251 1.91 9.90 17.49
C LEU A 251 3.14 9.41 16.71
N PRO A 252 4.27 10.13 16.73
CA PRO A 252 5.52 9.71 16.09
C PRO A 252 6.25 8.62 16.92
N ASP A 253 5.54 7.54 17.24
CA ASP A 253 6.05 6.44 18.07
C ASP A 253 6.86 5.43 17.24
N VAL A 254 8.11 5.17 17.64
CA VAL A 254 9.03 4.30 16.90
C VAL A 254 8.59 2.83 16.83
N THR A 255 7.68 2.40 17.71
CA THR A 255 7.13 1.04 17.76
C THR A 255 5.83 0.95 16.95
N VAL A 256 4.94 1.92 17.10
CA VAL A 256 3.62 1.92 16.44
C VAL A 256 3.70 2.34 14.99
N ARG A 257 4.59 3.27 14.63
CA ARG A 257 4.65 3.80 13.25
C ARG A 257 5.04 2.74 12.22
N PRO A 258 6.00 1.84 12.46
CA PRO A 258 6.25 0.71 11.57
C PRO A 258 5.01 -0.18 11.37
N ILE A 259 4.26 -0.48 12.43
CA ILE A 259 3.03 -1.29 12.36
C ILE A 259 1.99 -0.61 11.45
N LEU A 260 1.81 0.70 11.60
CA LEU A 260 0.90 1.49 10.76
C LEU A 260 1.34 1.47 9.29
N VAL A 261 2.62 1.69 9.01
CA VAL A 261 3.14 1.70 7.64
C VAL A 261 2.98 0.34 6.98
N ASP A 262 3.30 -0.74 7.71
CA ASP A 262 3.11 -2.12 7.26
C ASP A 262 1.64 -2.42 6.96
N PHE A 263 0.71 -1.89 7.77
CA PHE A 263 -0.71 -2.00 7.51
C PHE A 263 -1.13 -1.33 6.21
N TYR A 264 -0.70 -0.10 5.94
CA TYR A 264 -0.99 0.55 4.66
C TYR A 264 -0.35 -0.18 3.47
N ARG A 265 0.87 -0.70 3.63
CA ARG A 265 1.57 -1.47 2.58
C ARG A 265 0.93 -2.81 2.29
N SER A 266 0.53 -3.56 3.31
CA SER A 266 -0.08 -4.88 3.14
C SER A 266 -1.55 -4.79 2.75
N VAL A 267 -2.33 -3.98 3.46
CA VAL A 267 -3.79 -3.99 3.37
C VAL A 267 -4.29 -3.11 2.23
N LEU A 268 -3.71 -1.91 2.09
CA LEU A 268 -4.06 -0.95 1.06
C LEU A 268 -3.07 -0.95 -0.12
N ARG A 269 -2.08 -1.87 -0.10
CA ARG A 269 -1.07 -2.06 -1.16
C ARG A 269 -0.29 -0.79 -1.49
N ALA A 270 -0.14 0.13 -0.52
CA ALA A 270 0.61 1.37 -0.72
C ALA A 270 2.03 1.07 -1.24
N GLY A 271 2.42 1.78 -2.31
CA GLY A 271 3.67 1.55 -3.03
C GLY A 271 4.91 1.88 -2.21
N GLY A 272 6.06 1.38 -2.64
CA GLY A 272 7.31 1.58 -1.90
C GLY A 272 7.70 3.06 -1.77
N ARG A 273 8.34 3.37 -0.64
CA ARG A 273 8.76 4.74 -0.24
C ARG A 273 7.61 5.76 -0.14
N SER A 274 6.36 5.34 -0.31
CA SER A 274 5.21 6.17 0.00
C SER A 274 5.19 6.54 1.48
N ILE A 275 4.70 7.74 1.78
CA ILE A 275 4.69 8.31 3.12
C ILE A 275 3.25 8.51 3.56
N ILE A 276 2.92 7.97 4.73
CA ILE A 276 1.67 8.26 5.45
C ILE A 276 2.02 9.20 6.61
N GLY A 277 1.61 10.45 6.48
CA GLY A 277 1.83 11.51 7.45
C GLY A 277 1.25 11.21 8.83
N LEU A 278 1.66 11.98 9.83
CA LEU A 278 1.05 11.89 11.16
C LEU A 278 -0.44 12.27 11.08
N ALA A 279 -1.32 11.49 11.72
CA ALA A 279 -2.77 11.68 11.68
C ALA A 279 -3.38 11.73 10.26
N ALA A 280 -2.64 11.28 9.24
CA ALA A 280 -3.13 11.12 7.88
C ALA A 280 -3.78 9.74 7.72
N GLY A 281 -4.64 9.59 6.72
CA GLY A 281 -5.12 8.27 6.36
C GLY A 281 -6.32 8.24 5.45
N VAL A 282 -6.96 7.08 5.40
CA VAL A 282 -8.11 6.80 4.55
C VAL A 282 -9.22 6.19 5.40
N PHE A 283 -10.46 6.43 5.03
CA PHE A 283 -11.61 5.72 5.59
C PHE A 283 -12.69 5.53 4.54
N HIS A 284 -13.64 4.68 4.89
CA HIS A 284 -14.85 4.47 4.12
C HIS A 284 -16.07 4.64 5.03
N VAL A 285 -17.01 5.47 4.59
CA VAL A 285 -18.31 5.61 5.23
C VAL A 285 -19.29 4.75 4.46
N GLU A 286 -19.84 3.73 5.12
CA GLU A 286 -20.90 2.92 4.54
C GLU A 286 -22.19 3.75 4.47
N HIS A 287 -22.84 3.76 3.30
CA HIS A 287 -24.10 4.48 3.07
C HIS A 287 -25.25 3.47 3.00
N GLY A 288 -25.77 3.09 4.17
CA GLY A 288 -26.76 2.02 4.31
C GLY A 288 -26.10 0.64 4.23
N THR A 289 -26.58 -0.24 3.36
CA THR A 289 -26.00 -1.59 3.15
C THR A 289 -24.93 -1.62 2.04
N LEU A 290 -24.68 -0.48 1.40
CA LEU A 290 -23.73 -0.35 0.30
C LEU A 290 -22.33 -0.13 0.85
N ALA A 291 -21.48 -1.14 0.69
CA ALA A 291 -20.03 -1.07 0.88
C ALA A 291 -19.37 -1.42 -0.45
N THR A 292 -19.65 -0.60 -1.47
CA THR A 292 -19.13 -0.86 -2.81
C THR A 292 -17.61 -0.76 -2.77
N PRO A 293 -16.88 -1.77 -3.29
CA PRO A 293 -15.44 -1.65 -3.42
C PRO A 293 -15.06 -0.41 -4.22
N SER A 294 -13.99 0.26 -3.83
CA SER A 294 -13.50 1.45 -4.53
C SER A 294 -11.98 1.40 -4.63
N TYR A 295 -11.42 2.09 -5.63
CA TYR A 295 -9.97 2.10 -5.81
C TYR A 295 -9.29 2.86 -4.68
N TYR A 296 -8.22 2.30 -4.14
CA TYR A 296 -7.22 3.06 -3.41
C TYR A 296 -5.85 2.70 -3.96
N TYR A 297 -5.22 3.66 -4.63
CA TYR A 297 -3.86 3.51 -5.14
C TYR A 297 -3.00 4.64 -4.61
N GLN A 298 -1.94 4.31 -3.89
CA GLN A 298 -0.88 5.26 -3.53
C GLN A 298 0.44 4.77 -4.11
N GLY A 299 0.89 5.41 -5.18
CA GLY A 299 2.10 5.06 -5.91
C GLY A 299 3.38 5.33 -5.13
N ARG A 300 4.51 5.00 -5.76
CA ARG A 300 5.84 5.16 -5.15
C ARG A 300 6.15 6.62 -4.87
N ASP A 301 6.83 6.88 -3.77
CA ASP A 301 7.23 8.24 -3.37
C ASP A 301 6.04 9.22 -3.20
N ALA A 302 4.79 8.73 -3.22
CA ALA A 302 3.61 9.53 -2.98
C ALA A 302 3.46 9.83 -1.48
N ILE A 303 3.13 11.06 -1.16
CA ILE A 303 3.06 11.56 0.21
C ILE A 303 1.62 11.96 0.52
N LEU A 304 1.01 11.23 1.45
CA LEU A 304 -0.21 11.66 2.13
C LEU A 304 0.21 12.48 3.35
N GLY A 305 0.13 13.80 3.25
CA GLY A 305 0.65 14.74 4.25
C GLY A 305 -0.06 14.69 5.59
N LYS A 306 0.56 15.29 6.62
CA LYS A 306 0.07 15.29 8.01
C LYS A 306 -1.39 15.78 8.09
N GLY A 307 -2.27 14.98 8.68
CA GLY A 307 -3.68 15.34 8.85
C GLY A 307 -4.51 15.37 7.56
N CYS A 308 -3.97 14.90 6.43
CA CYS A 308 -4.74 14.70 5.21
C CYS A 308 -5.50 13.37 5.32
N VAL A 309 -6.81 13.44 5.24
CA VAL A 309 -7.70 12.29 5.30
C VAL A 309 -8.50 12.22 4.00
N ILE A 310 -8.61 11.02 3.43
CA ILE A 310 -9.43 10.77 2.25
C ILE A 310 -10.62 9.91 2.66
N ASP A 311 -11.83 10.41 2.43
CA ASP A 311 -13.02 9.57 2.37
C ASP A 311 -13.02 8.86 1.02
N CYS A 312 -12.88 7.54 1.04
CA CYS A 312 -12.65 6.72 -0.13
C CYS A 312 -13.93 6.08 -0.69
N VAL A 313 -15.14 6.59 -0.40
CA VAL A 313 -16.39 6.06 -0.99
C VAL A 313 -16.36 5.99 -2.53
N GLY A 314 -15.83 7.01 -3.20
CA GLY A 314 -15.61 7.02 -4.65
C GLY A 314 -14.20 6.62 -5.08
N GLY A 315 -13.30 6.34 -4.14
CA GLY A 315 -11.93 5.93 -4.40
C GLY A 315 -10.94 7.07 -4.63
N ALA A 316 -9.65 6.74 -4.60
CA ALA A 316 -8.55 7.66 -4.80
C ALA A 316 -7.36 7.00 -5.50
N ILE A 317 -6.74 7.74 -6.41
CA ILE A 317 -5.52 7.37 -7.13
C ILE A 317 -4.51 8.49 -6.94
N LEU A 318 -3.44 8.19 -6.22
CA LEU A 318 -2.29 9.06 -6.03
C LEU A 318 -1.12 8.45 -6.78
N GLN A 319 -0.81 8.95 -7.97
CA GLN A 319 0.33 8.46 -8.73
C GLN A 319 1.67 8.82 -8.07
N LYS A 320 2.76 8.30 -8.61
CA LYS A 320 4.10 8.47 -8.06
C LYS A 320 4.46 9.93 -7.82
N SER A 321 5.23 10.16 -6.75
CA SER A 321 5.77 11.46 -6.39
C SER A 321 4.73 12.57 -6.16
N THR A 322 3.46 12.20 -5.97
CA THR A 322 2.43 13.16 -5.55
C THR A 322 2.67 13.64 -4.13
N PHE A 323 2.25 14.87 -3.85
CA PHE A 323 2.25 15.42 -2.51
C PHE A 323 0.87 15.98 -2.20
N LEU A 324 0.12 15.29 -1.34
CA LEU A 324 -1.08 15.86 -0.77
C LEU A 324 -0.74 16.56 0.53
N GLY A 325 -0.68 17.88 0.46
CA GLY A 325 -0.33 18.74 1.58
C GLY A 325 -1.18 18.45 2.80
N GLY A 326 -0.58 18.66 3.96
CA GLY A 326 -1.22 18.50 5.25
C GLY A 326 -0.40 19.25 6.29
N GLY A 327 -1.07 19.96 7.18
CA GLY A 327 -0.47 20.87 8.15
C GLY A 327 -0.89 20.58 9.57
N PHE A 328 -1.00 21.63 10.39
CA PHE A 328 -1.68 21.53 11.69
C PHE A 328 -3.20 21.53 11.57
N MET A 329 -3.73 21.92 10.40
CA MET A 329 -5.15 21.89 10.11
C MET A 329 -5.47 20.68 9.22
N PRO A 330 -6.47 19.87 9.58
CA PRO A 330 -6.83 18.69 8.82
C PRO A 330 -7.44 19.07 7.47
N ILE A 331 -7.22 18.20 6.48
CA ILE A 331 -7.83 18.26 5.16
C ILE A 331 -8.67 17.00 5.01
N LEU A 332 -9.91 17.15 4.55
CA LEU A 332 -10.75 16.04 4.16
C LEU A 332 -10.97 16.09 2.65
N ILE A 333 -10.43 15.12 1.92
CA ILE A 333 -10.79 14.88 0.52
C ILE A 333 -12.03 14.00 0.53
N HIS A 334 -13.12 14.53 0.02
CA HIS A 334 -14.42 13.88 0.01
C HIS A 334 -14.78 13.48 -1.42
N THR A 335 -15.05 12.20 -1.64
CA THR A 335 -15.14 11.59 -2.98
C THR A 335 -16.56 11.29 -3.43
N HIS A 336 -17.56 11.66 -2.64
CA HIS A 336 -18.96 11.42 -2.97
C HIS A 336 -19.87 12.57 -2.51
N LYS A 337 -21.11 12.62 -3.01
CA LYS A 337 -22.16 13.54 -2.56
C LYS A 337 -23.48 12.80 -2.44
N HIS A 338 -24.28 13.20 -1.46
CA HIS A 338 -25.66 12.76 -1.37
C HIS A 338 -26.50 13.45 -2.44
N ILE A 339 -27.26 12.66 -3.21
CA ILE A 339 -28.19 13.19 -4.20
C ILE A 339 -29.60 13.05 -3.64
N ARG A 340 -30.36 14.15 -3.72
CA ARG A 340 -31.79 14.13 -3.48
C ARG A 340 -32.55 13.93 -4.79
N LYS A 341 -33.33 12.84 -4.90
CA LYS A 341 -34.38 12.74 -5.91
C LYS A 341 -35.64 13.45 -5.41
N GLY A 342 -36.30 14.21 -6.29
CA GLY A 342 -37.51 14.96 -5.94
C GLY A 342 -38.58 14.06 -5.31
N SER A 343 -39.23 14.53 -4.25
CA SER A 343 -40.24 13.85 -3.41
C SER A 343 -39.75 12.75 -2.44
N GLU A 344 -38.46 12.42 -2.37
CA GLU A 344 -37.96 11.47 -1.37
C GLU A 344 -37.79 12.10 0.02
N ALA A 345 -38.00 11.29 1.07
CA ALA A 345 -37.73 11.66 2.46
C ALA A 345 -36.22 11.89 2.68
N ALA A 346 -35.85 12.79 3.61
CA ALA A 346 -34.45 13.10 3.93
C ALA A 346 -33.61 11.87 4.34
N ALA A 347 -34.25 10.81 4.85
CA ALA A 347 -33.58 9.55 5.18
C ALA A 347 -33.15 8.74 3.93
N SER A 348 -33.83 8.90 2.79
CA SER A 348 -33.47 8.25 1.53
C SER A 348 -32.32 8.96 0.81
N GLU A 349 -32.21 10.28 0.97
CA GLU A 349 -31.09 11.10 0.46
C GLU A 349 -29.74 10.62 1.01
N ARG A 350 -29.70 10.21 2.29
CA ARG A 350 -28.50 9.63 2.91
C ARG A 350 -28.02 8.34 2.25
N LYS A 351 -28.88 7.64 1.51
CA LYS A 351 -28.56 6.34 0.89
C LYS A 351 -28.22 6.43 -0.60
N GLN A 352 -28.51 7.57 -1.24
CA GLN A 352 -28.20 7.78 -2.66
C GLN A 352 -26.96 8.67 -2.79
N ILE A 353 -25.87 8.07 -3.25
CA ILE A 353 -24.59 8.75 -3.42
C ILE A 353 -24.20 8.87 -4.90
N HIS A 354 -23.66 10.03 -5.26
CA HIS A 354 -22.86 10.22 -6.46
C HIS A 354 -21.39 10.16 -6.07
N SER A 355 -20.64 9.21 -6.60
CA SER A 355 -19.22 9.06 -6.27
C SER A 355 -18.32 9.34 -7.48
N CYS A 356 -17.09 9.74 -7.18
CA CYS A 356 -16.03 9.97 -8.16
C CYS A 356 -14.69 9.48 -7.60
N VAL A 357 -13.77 9.13 -8.49
CA VAL A 357 -12.39 8.83 -8.09
C VAL A 357 -11.62 10.15 -8.03
N PHE A 358 -11.04 10.44 -6.87
CA PHE A 358 -10.05 11.51 -6.73
C PHE A 358 -8.73 11.09 -7.38
N VAL A 359 -8.20 11.90 -8.27
CA VAL A 359 -6.92 11.62 -8.95
C VAL A 359 -5.93 12.72 -8.63
N ALA A 360 -4.75 12.33 -8.16
CA ALA A 360 -3.53 13.13 -8.18
C ALA A 360 -2.56 12.50 -9.18
N ASP A 361 -2.38 13.15 -10.32
CA ASP A 361 -1.47 12.73 -11.38
C ASP A 361 -0.01 12.81 -10.91
N ALA A 362 0.90 12.11 -11.58
CA ALA A 362 2.30 12.02 -11.15
C ALA A 362 2.93 13.41 -10.90
N GLY A 363 3.52 13.59 -9.71
CA GLY A 363 4.10 14.87 -9.30
C GLY A 363 3.12 15.98 -8.89
N ALA A 364 1.81 15.72 -8.90
CA ALA A 364 0.80 16.69 -8.50
C ALA A 364 0.99 17.13 -7.04
N ARG A 365 0.66 18.41 -6.77
CA ARG A 365 0.81 19.00 -5.45
C ARG A 365 -0.49 19.63 -5.00
N TYR A 366 -1.07 19.08 -3.95
CA TYR A 366 -2.09 19.76 -3.16
C TYR A 366 -1.39 20.59 -2.08
N PRO A 367 -1.52 21.93 -2.05
CA PRO A 367 -0.69 22.76 -1.20
C PRO A 367 -1.05 22.61 0.27
N MET A 368 -0.08 22.79 1.17
CA MET A 368 -0.31 22.78 2.63
C MET A 368 -1.21 23.93 3.10
N SER A 369 -1.40 24.97 2.27
CA SER A 369 -2.32 26.06 2.53
C SER A 369 -3.79 25.70 2.28
N ALA A 370 -4.06 24.59 1.61
CA ALA A 370 -5.41 24.08 1.47
C ALA A 370 -5.88 23.53 2.82
N ILE A 371 -7.09 23.88 3.23
CA ILE A 371 -7.63 23.57 4.56
C ILE A 371 -9.09 23.17 4.44
N GLY A 372 -9.55 22.29 5.32
CA GLY A 372 -10.96 21.89 5.37
C GLY A 372 -11.32 20.87 4.30
N LEU A 373 -12.52 21.03 3.73
CA LEU A 373 -13.16 20.04 2.86
C LEU A 373 -12.84 20.30 1.39
N PHE A 374 -12.25 19.31 0.71
CA PHE A 374 -12.11 19.28 -0.74
C PHE A 374 -13.15 18.33 -1.33
N GLU A 375 -14.20 18.92 -1.88
CA GLU A 375 -15.36 18.21 -2.40
C GLU A 375 -15.12 17.76 -3.85
N THR A 376 -14.49 16.60 -4.02
CA THR A 376 -13.99 16.11 -5.32
C THR A 376 -15.08 16.06 -6.39
N VAL A 377 -16.29 15.66 -6.00
CA VAL A 377 -17.45 15.54 -6.90
C VAL A 377 -17.81 16.87 -7.59
N ASP A 378 -17.54 18.01 -6.96
CA ASP A 378 -17.84 19.32 -7.56
C ASP A 378 -17.03 19.61 -8.83
N PHE A 379 -15.93 18.89 -9.00
CA PHE A 379 -15.00 18.99 -10.11
C PHE A 379 -15.16 17.88 -11.16
N LEU A 380 -16.18 17.02 -11.06
CA LEU A 380 -16.50 16.09 -12.15
C LEU A 380 -16.80 16.86 -13.44
N GLY A 381 -16.04 16.57 -14.50
CA GLY A 381 -16.14 17.26 -15.79
C GLY A 381 -15.66 18.71 -15.77
N LYS A 382 -14.94 19.14 -14.73
CA LYS A 382 -14.40 20.49 -14.58
C LYS A 382 -12.93 20.43 -14.16
N GLU A 383 -12.19 21.51 -14.40
CA GLU A 383 -10.83 21.65 -13.88
C GLU A 383 -10.86 22.01 -12.40
N THR A 384 -9.91 21.44 -11.64
CA THR A 384 -9.66 21.86 -10.26
C THR A 384 -8.69 23.05 -10.25
N PRO A 385 -8.65 23.86 -9.18
CA PRO A 385 -7.67 24.94 -9.06
C PRO A 385 -6.24 24.43 -8.79
N TYR A 386 -6.03 23.11 -8.67
CA TYR A 386 -4.75 22.50 -8.34
C TYR A 386 -4.24 21.65 -9.49
N GLN A 387 -3.09 22.03 -10.05
CA GLN A 387 -2.51 21.34 -11.20
C GLN A 387 -2.28 19.85 -10.90
N GLY A 388 -2.77 18.99 -11.80
CA GLY A 388 -2.66 17.53 -11.70
C GLY A 388 -3.63 16.91 -10.69
N ILE A 389 -4.53 17.69 -10.08
CA ILE A 389 -5.64 17.15 -9.27
C ILE A 389 -6.91 17.20 -10.12
N ARG A 390 -7.64 16.08 -10.20
CA ARG A 390 -8.87 15.97 -10.99
C ARG A 390 -9.83 14.93 -10.42
N ALA A 391 -11.09 15.00 -10.87
CA ALA A 391 -12.13 14.04 -10.54
C ALA A 391 -12.49 13.24 -11.80
N ILE A 392 -12.56 11.92 -11.70
CA ILE A 392 -13.04 11.05 -12.79
C ILE A 392 -14.25 10.22 -12.34
N PRO A 393 -15.11 9.75 -13.25
CA PRO A 393 -16.26 8.91 -12.90
C PRO A 393 -15.84 7.62 -12.17
N HIS A 394 -16.65 7.17 -11.20
CA HIS A 394 -16.40 5.92 -10.46
C HIS A 394 -16.85 4.65 -11.20
N GLY A 395 -17.66 4.76 -12.26
CA GLY A 395 -18.42 3.63 -12.83
C GLY A 395 -18.40 3.49 -14.36
N GLU A 396 -17.30 3.88 -15.01
CA GLU A 396 -17.09 3.66 -16.46
C GLU A 396 -15.90 2.74 -16.70
#